data_AF-A0A8T4DCN2-F1
#
_entry.id   AF-A0A8T4DCN2-F1
#
_cell.length_a   1.000
_cell.length_b   1.000
_cell.length_c   1.000
_cell.angle_alpha   90.00
_cell.angle_beta   90.00
_cell.angle_gamma   90.00
#
_symmetry.space_group_name_H-M   'P 1'
#
loop_
_entity.id
_entity.type
_entity.pdbx_description
1 polymer ?
#
loop_
_entity_poly.entity_id
_entity_poly.type
_entity_poly.pdbx_seq_one_letter_code
_entity_poly.pdbx_strand_id
1 'polypeptide(L)' 'MHLTKEEERILEGEEGWARQKAMEILVAIGDIHHASHLIPIQSAHISG' A
#
# COMPACT_ATOMS: atom_id res chain seq x y z
N MET A 1 8.82 -5.86 3.92
CA MET A 1 8.74 -5.18 2.60
C MET A 1 9.55 -3.88 2.63
N HIS A 2 10.10 -3.41 1.50
CA HIS A 2 10.75 -2.09 1.38
C HIS A 2 9.77 -1.08 0.77
N LEU A 3 9.49 -0.03 1.53
CA LEU A 3 8.62 1.07 1.12
C LEU A 3 9.43 2.28 0.68
N THR A 4 8.86 3.06 -0.23
CA THR A 4 9.31 4.41 -0.54
C THR A 4 8.86 5.38 0.54
N LYS A 5 9.52 6.55 0.62
CA LYS A 5 9.14 7.62 1.57
C LYS A 5 7.69 8.09 1.44
N GLU A 6 7.07 7.92 0.27
CA GLU A 6 5.66 8.28 0.08
C GLU A 6 4.74 7.21 0.67
N GLU A 7 5.05 5.94 0.43
CA GLU A 7 4.29 4.81 0.98
C GLU A 7 4.41 4.75 2.51
N GLU A 8 5.58 5.08 3.07
CA GLU A 8 5.79 5.22 4.52
C GLU A 8 4.89 6.30 5.12
N ARG A 9 4.84 7.50 4.53
CA ARG A 9 3.95 8.59 4.99
C ARG A 9 2.47 8.21 4.90
N ILE A 10 2.08 7.46 3.86
CA ILE A 10 0.72 6.93 3.75
C ILE A 10 0.44 5.95 4.90
N LEU A 11 1.36 5.03 5.19
CA LEU A 11 1.22 4.05 6.27
C LEU A 11 1.16 4.71 7.65
N GLU A 12 1.92 5.79 7.86
CA GLU A 12 1.90 6.62 9.08
C GLU A 12 0.61 7.43 9.22
N GLY A 13 -0.21 7.50 8.17
CA GLY A 13 -1.52 8.14 8.17
C GLY A 13 -1.52 9.61 7.76
N GLU A 14 -0.40 10.14 7.25
CA GLU A 14 -0.29 11.54 6.81
C GLU A 14 -1.24 11.87 5.65
N GLU A 15 -1.59 10.85 4.85
CA GLU A 15 -2.47 10.97 3.67
C GLU A 15 -3.95 10.62 3.98
N GLY A 16 -4.29 10.50 5.26
CA GLY A 16 -5.65 10.27 5.75
C GLY A 16 -6.03 8.80 5.92
N TRP A 17 -7.10 8.58 6.70
CA TRP A 17 -7.50 7.26 7.21
C TRP A 17 -7.72 6.20 6.12
N ALA A 18 -8.40 6.55 5.03
CA ALA A 18 -8.73 5.59 3.97
C ALA A 18 -7.46 5.04 3.28
N ARG A 19 -6.49 5.92 3.00
CA ARG A 19 -5.23 5.53 2.38
C ARG A 19 -4.33 4.77 3.35
N GLN A 20 -4.29 5.19 4.62
CA GLN A 20 -3.61 4.45 5.67
C GLN A 20 -4.10 3.00 5.73
N LYS A 21 -5.43 2.83 5.79
CA LYS A 21 -6.03 1.49 5.91
C LYS A 21 -5.76 0.62 4.68
N ALA A 22 -5.78 1.20 3.49
CA ALA A 22 -5.41 0.50 2.27
C ALA A 22 -3.92 0.08 2.30
N MET A 23 -3.02 0.96 2.74
CA MET A 23 -1.59 0.66 2.82
C MET A 23 -1.28 -0.41 3.87
N GLU A 24 -1.93 -0.38 5.05
CA GLU A 24 -1.82 -1.45 6.06
C GLU A 24 -2.14 -2.83 5.47
N ILE A 25 -3.21 -2.91 4.67
CA ILE A 25 -3.61 -4.16 4.00
C ILE A 25 -2.55 -4.60 2.99
N LEU A 26 -2.04 -3.69 2.16
CA LEU A 26 -0.99 -4.00 1.17
C LEU A 26 0.29 -4.48 1.84
N VAL A 27 0.71 -3.83 2.93
CA VAL A 27 1.90 -4.22 3.70
C VAL A 27 1.74 -5.59 4.33
N ALA A 28 0.60 -5.87 4.96
CA ALA A 28 0.32 -7.16 5.57
C ALA A 28 0.36 -8.30 4.54
N ILE A 29 -0.26 -8.09 3.37
CA ILE A 29 -0.21 -9.06 2.26
C ILE A 29 1.23 -9.24 1.77
N GLY A 30 1.95 -8.14 1.55
CA GLY A 30 3.34 -8.17 1.10
C GLY A 30 4.24 -8.94 2.07
N ASP A 31 4.15 -8.69 3.37
CA ASP A 31 4.98 -9.33 4.38
C ASP A 31 4.68 -10.83 4.52
N ILE A 32 3.40 -11.24 4.46
CA ILE A 32 3.00 -12.67 4.48
C ILE A 32 3.58 -13.43 3.26
N HIS A 33 3.70 -12.75 2.12
CA HIS A 33 4.25 -13.33 0.89
C HIS A 33 5.75 -13.08 0.70
N HIS A 34 6.44 -12.47 1.67
CA HIS A 34 7.85 -12.06 1.55
C HIS A 34 8.13 -11.19 0.32
N ALA A 35 7.16 -10.34 -0.05
CA ALA A 35 7.32 -9.39 -1.13
C ALA A 35 8.38 -8.33 -0.78
N SER A 36 9.25 -8.04 -1.74
CA SER A 36 10.29 -7.04 -1.54
C SER A 36 9.76 -5.62 -1.69
N HIS A 37 8.87 -5.35 -2.66
CA HIS A 37 8.36 -4.02 -2.99
C HIS A 37 6.94 -4.11 -3.59
N LEU A 38 6.21 -2.99 -3.61
CA LEU A 38 4.97 -2.85 -4.36
C LEU A 38 5.25 -2.75 -5.87
N ILE A 39 4.30 -3.22 -6.69
CA ILE A 39 4.36 -3.16 -8.15
C ILE A 39 3.32 -2.15 -8.64
N PRO A 40 3.69 -1.17 -9.49
CA PRO A 40 2.74 -0.21 -10.02
C PRO A 40 1.72 -0.90 -10.94
N ILE A 41 0.44 -0.61 -10.72
CA ILE A 41 -0.63 -1.04 -11.63
C ILE A 41 -0.80 -0.03 -12.77
N GLN A 42 -1.18 -0.51 -13.96
CA GLN A 42 -1.44 0.37 -15.10
C GLN A 42 -2.89 0.86 -15.16
N SER A 43 -3.84 0.05 -14.68
CA SER A 43 -5.25 0.36 -14.68
C SER A 43 -5.96 -0.41 -13.57
N ALA A 44 -7.05 0.18 -13.07
CA ALA A 44 -8.00 -0.47 -12.19
C ALA A 44 -9.41 -0.20 -12.71
N HIS A 45 -10.26 -1.21 -12.74
CA HIS A 45 -11.68 -1.05 -13.02
C HIS A 45 -12.45 -1.34 -11.73
N ILE A 46 -13.28 -0.39 -11.33
CA ILE A 46 -14.20 -0.54 -10.20
C ILE A 46 -15.59 -0.72 -10.80
N SER A 47 -16.16 -1.91 -10.66
CA SER A 47 -17.56 -2.14 -11.01
C SER A 47 -18.45 -1.48 -9.96
N GLY A 48 -19.33 -0.59 -10.41
CA GLY A 48 -20.37 0.06 -9.60
C GLY A 48 -21.68 -0.73 -9.65
#